data_AF-A0A835G040-F1
#
_entry.id   AF-A0A835G040-F1
#
_cell.length_a   1.000
_cell.length_b   1.000
_cell.length_c   1.000
_cell.angle_alpha   90.00
_cell.angle_beta   90.00
_cell.angle_gamma   90.00
#
_symmetry.space_group_name_H-M   'P 1'
#
loop_
_entity.id
_entity.type
_entity.pdbx_description
1 polymer ?
#
loop_
_entity_poly.entity_id
_entity_poly.type
_entity_poly.pdbx_seq_one_letter_code
_entity_poly.pdbx_strand_id
1 'polypeptide(L)'
;MATQTGPAADAKPPSDKAPSILKNVYWKEFGLLAFVWVAFLGLQITKNYVASCSGWYWVLNSLQIPVAIGVTMYEAHGLITGKRVLSSKGSQQQSKLRVGQALIYSLFGILAGIIGGLLGMGGGFIMGPLFLELGIHPQVSSATATFTMMFSSSMSVVEYYLLHRFPMPYASYLTAVAFVAAIVGQHCVRKLIAWLGRASLVIFILASMIFVSALTLGGVGISNIVQKMQQHQYMGFESLCKV
;
A
#
# COMPACT_ATOMS: atom_id res chain seq x y z
N MET A 1 3.22 41.44 47.59
CA MET A 1 4.56 41.54 46.99
C MET A 1 5.46 40.56 47.71
N ALA A 2 6.09 39.64 46.95
CA ALA A 2 7.26 38.81 47.31
C ALA A 2 7.10 37.80 48.47
N THR A 3 7.67 36.58 48.51
CA THR A 3 8.32 35.64 47.58
C THR A 3 8.47 34.38 48.45
N GLN A 4 7.92 33.22 48.08
CA GLN A 4 8.25 31.96 48.77
C GLN A 4 9.21 31.15 47.90
N THR A 5 10.45 31.08 48.40
CA THR A 5 11.53 30.19 48.01
C THR A 5 11.12 28.73 48.22
N GLY A 6 11.21 27.91 47.16
CA GLY A 6 10.85 26.50 47.22
C GLY A 6 11.89 25.61 47.89
N PRO A 7 11.55 24.33 48.15
CA PRO A 7 12.51 23.25 48.20
C PRO A 7 12.55 22.51 46.85
N ALA A 8 13.77 22.17 46.45
CA ALA A 8 14.10 21.44 45.23
C ALA A 8 13.30 20.14 45.11
N ALA A 9 12.45 20.06 44.08
CA ALA A 9 11.87 18.81 43.62
C ALA A 9 12.92 18.08 42.78
N ASP A 10 13.25 16.85 43.20
CA ASP A 10 14.11 15.89 42.52
C ASP A 10 13.87 15.84 41.01
N ALA A 11 14.81 16.43 40.26
CA ALA A 11 14.91 16.27 38.82
C ALA A 11 15.44 14.86 38.52
N LYS A 12 14.53 13.89 38.38
CA LYS A 12 14.85 12.59 37.80
C LYS A 12 15.30 12.80 36.35
N PRO A 13 16.50 12.31 35.94
CA PRO A 13 16.99 12.53 34.59
C PRO A 13 16.09 11.84 33.55
N PRO A 14 15.96 12.39 32.33
CA PRO A 14 15.19 11.78 31.26
C PRO A 14 15.87 10.46 30.89
N SER A 15 15.18 9.35 31.16
CA SER A 15 15.62 8.02 30.76
C SER A 15 15.47 7.88 29.25
N ASP A 16 16.50 8.30 28.51
CA ASP A 16 16.72 7.99 27.10
C ASP A 16 16.97 6.49 26.90
N LYS A 17 15.89 5.71 26.95
CA LYS A 17 15.85 4.39 26.31
C LYS A 17 14.78 4.48 25.25
N ALA A 18 15.19 4.85 24.03
CA ALA A 18 14.38 4.59 22.85
C ALA A 18 13.90 3.13 22.95
N PRO A 19 12.59 2.85 22.97
CA PRO A 19 12.11 1.49 23.14
C PRO A 19 12.72 0.63 22.04
N SER A 20 13.36 -0.49 22.41
CA SER A 20 13.93 -1.43 21.44
C SER A 20 12.89 -1.74 20.37
N ILE A 21 13.23 -1.49 19.10
CA ILE A 21 12.33 -1.66 17.95
C ILE A 21 11.64 -3.04 17.99
N LEU A 22 12.36 -4.07 18.41
CA LEU A 22 11.86 -5.45 18.59
C LEU A 22 10.68 -5.60 19.55
N LYS A 23 10.55 -4.75 20.59
CA LYS A 23 9.43 -4.80 21.55
C LYS A 23 8.20 -4.02 21.07
N ASN A 24 8.38 -3.10 20.11
CA ASN A 24 7.30 -2.27 19.58
C ASN A 24 6.64 -2.85 18.32
N VAL A 25 7.22 -3.92 17.75
CA VAL A 25 6.67 -4.60 16.58
C VAL A 25 5.56 -5.55 17.02
N TYR A 26 4.39 -5.38 16.40
CA TYR A 26 3.25 -6.29 16.47
C TYR A 26 3.57 -7.57 15.67
N TRP A 27 4.34 -8.47 16.27
CA TRP A 27 4.88 -9.68 15.63
C TRP A 27 3.82 -10.64 15.10
N LYS A 28 2.65 -10.67 15.72
CA LYS A 28 1.54 -11.52 15.27
C LYS A 28 0.97 -11.00 13.94
N GLU A 29 0.79 -9.70 13.83
CA GLU A 29 0.29 -9.00 12.64
C GLU A 29 1.31 -9.05 11.51
N PHE A 30 2.59 -8.83 11.82
CA PHE A 30 3.68 -8.96 10.86
C PHE A 30 3.82 -10.41 10.36
N GLY A 31 3.73 -11.40 11.26
CA GLY A 31 3.75 -12.82 10.90
C GLY A 31 2.58 -13.23 10.01
N LEU A 32 1.37 -12.72 10.29
CA LEU A 32 0.20 -12.94 9.44
C LEU A 32 0.44 -12.36 8.03
N LEU A 33 0.96 -11.14 7.95
CA LEU A 33 1.22 -10.48 6.68
C LEU A 33 2.31 -11.22 5.87
N ALA A 34 3.39 -11.65 6.52
CA ALA A 34 4.44 -12.44 5.89
C ALA A 34 3.92 -13.81 5.41
N PHE A 35 3.04 -14.46 6.18
CA PHE A 35 2.39 -15.69 5.76
C PHE A 35 1.56 -15.50 4.49
N VAL A 36 0.72 -14.45 4.45
CA VAL A 36 -0.06 -14.10 3.26
C VAL A 36 0.86 -13.83 2.07
N TRP A 37 1.95 -13.10 2.28
CA TRP A 37 2.95 -12.83 1.24
C TRP A 37 3.51 -14.11 0.62
N VAL A 38 4.01 -15.03 1.46
CA VAL A 38 4.61 -16.29 1.02
C VAL A 38 3.58 -17.18 0.33
N ALA A 39 2.35 -17.25 0.86
CA ALA A 39 1.28 -18.03 0.25
C ALA A 39 0.93 -17.49 -1.14
N PHE A 40 0.77 -16.17 -1.28
CA PHE A 40 0.50 -15.53 -2.56
C PHE A 40 1.64 -15.72 -3.55
N LEU A 41 2.89 -15.55 -3.12
CA LEU A 41 4.07 -15.79 -3.94
C LEU A 41 4.15 -17.24 -4.43
N GLY A 42 3.93 -18.21 -3.53
CA GLY A 42 3.91 -19.64 -3.88
C GLY A 42 2.84 -19.97 -4.92
N LEU A 43 1.66 -19.34 -4.81
CA LEU A 43 0.59 -19.48 -5.81
C LEU A 43 0.96 -18.86 -7.16
N GLN A 44 1.60 -17.68 -7.19
CA GLN A 44 2.11 -17.05 -8.43
C GLN A 44 3.14 -17.95 -9.12
N ILE A 45 4.09 -18.50 -8.35
CA ILE A 45 5.14 -19.38 -8.88
C ILE A 45 4.52 -20.66 -9.44
N THR A 46 3.60 -21.29 -8.70
CA THR A 46 2.94 -22.52 -9.12
C THR A 46 2.14 -22.31 -10.41
N LYS A 47 1.46 -21.17 -10.54
CA LYS A 47 0.76 -20.78 -11.78
C LYS A 47 1.69 -20.74 -12.98
N ASN A 48 2.93 -20.30 -12.81
CA ASN A 48 3.91 -20.21 -13.91
C ASN A 48 4.33 -21.59 -14.46
N TYR A 49 4.22 -22.66 -13.67
CA TYR A 49 4.52 -24.03 -14.11
C TYR A 49 3.34 -24.75 -14.77
N VAL A 50 2.15 -24.15 -14.76
CA VAL A 50 0.91 -24.76 -15.27
C VAL A 50 0.58 -24.13 -16.62
N ALA A 51 0.32 -24.96 -17.63
CA ALA A 51 -0.07 -24.48 -18.96
C ALA A 51 -1.29 -23.55 -18.90
N SER A 52 -1.20 -22.41 -19.58
CA SER A 52 -2.30 -21.47 -19.77
C SER A 52 -3.52 -22.22 -20.34
N CYS A 53 -4.69 -22.07 -19.71
CA CYS A 53 -5.97 -22.73 -20.03
C CYS A 53 -6.19 -24.18 -19.57
N SER A 54 -5.40 -24.71 -18.63
CA SER A 54 -5.83 -25.88 -17.84
C SER A 54 -6.84 -25.47 -16.76
N GLY A 55 -7.84 -26.32 -16.44
CA GLY A 55 -8.76 -26.09 -15.33
C GLY A 55 -8.03 -25.85 -13.99
N TRP A 56 -6.82 -26.38 -13.86
CA TRP A 56 -5.93 -26.17 -12.71
C TRP A 56 -5.46 -24.71 -12.57
N TYR A 57 -5.27 -23.98 -13.68
CA TYR A 57 -4.93 -22.55 -13.66
C TYR A 57 -6.05 -21.71 -13.03
N TRP A 58 -7.31 -22.00 -13.38
CA TRP A 58 -8.49 -21.32 -12.81
C TRP A 58 -8.72 -21.69 -11.35
N VAL A 59 -8.43 -22.94 -10.95
CA VAL A 59 -8.46 -23.35 -9.54
C VAL A 59 -7.41 -22.61 -8.72
N LEU A 60 -6.17 -22.51 -9.21
CA LEU A 60 -5.10 -21.76 -8.53
C LEU A 60 -5.37 -20.25 -8.48
N ASN A 61 -6.00 -19.68 -9.52
CA ASN A 61 -6.43 -18.29 -9.53
C ASN A 61 -7.57 -18.06 -8.53
N SER A 62 -8.55 -18.96 -8.53
CA SER A 62 -9.66 -18.92 -7.59
C SER A 62 -9.15 -19.02 -6.15
N LEU A 63 -8.12 -19.82 -5.87
CA LEU A 63 -7.60 -20.02 -4.52
C LEU A 63 -6.99 -18.74 -3.89
N GLN A 64 -6.54 -17.77 -4.69
CA GLN A 64 -6.07 -16.47 -4.18
C GLN A 64 -7.22 -15.65 -3.56
N ILE A 65 -8.46 -15.85 -4.04
CA ILE A 65 -9.65 -15.09 -3.61
C ILE A 65 -10.09 -15.52 -2.18
N PRO A 66 -10.28 -16.80 -1.83
CA PRO A 66 -10.58 -17.25 -0.48
C PRO A 66 -9.52 -16.85 0.55
N VAL A 67 -8.23 -16.85 0.19
CA VAL A 67 -7.17 -16.45 1.11
C VAL A 67 -7.29 -14.95 1.43
N ALA A 68 -7.50 -14.10 0.42
CA ALA A 68 -7.73 -12.67 0.62
C ALA A 68 -9.01 -12.40 1.41
N ILE A 69 -10.12 -13.06 1.07
CA ILE A 69 -11.40 -12.92 1.76
C ILE A 69 -11.29 -13.40 3.20
N GLY A 70 -10.64 -14.54 3.44
CA GLY A 70 -10.47 -15.11 4.79
C GLY A 70 -9.68 -14.19 5.72
N VAL A 71 -8.58 -13.61 5.24
CA VAL A 71 -7.78 -12.65 6.03
C VAL A 71 -8.55 -11.35 6.27
N THR A 72 -9.22 -10.82 5.24
CA THR A 72 -10.03 -9.59 5.36
C THR A 72 -11.20 -9.80 6.32
N MET A 73 -11.84 -10.97 6.28
CA MET A 73 -12.95 -11.34 7.16
C MET A 73 -12.48 -11.60 8.58
N TYR A 74 -11.30 -12.19 8.80
CA TYR A 74 -10.69 -12.35 10.12
C TYR A 74 -10.40 -11.00 10.79
N GLU A 75 -9.78 -10.08 10.04
CA GLU A 75 -9.51 -8.70 10.49
C GLU A 75 -10.81 -7.93 10.74
N ALA A 76 -11.77 -8.00 9.82
CA ALA A 76 -13.08 -7.37 9.95
C ALA A 76 -13.85 -7.89 11.16
N HIS A 77 -13.86 -9.21 11.37
CA HIS A 77 -14.49 -9.83 12.55
C HIS A 77 -13.80 -9.37 13.84
N GLY A 78 -12.46 -9.27 13.87
CA GLY A 78 -11.71 -8.72 15.00
C GLY A 78 -12.06 -7.27 15.35
N LEU A 79 -12.33 -6.44 14.33
CA LEU A 79 -12.84 -5.07 14.51
C LEU A 79 -14.30 -5.04 14.99
N ILE A 80 -15.16 -5.89 14.42
CA ILE A 80 -16.60 -5.93 14.73
C ILE A 80 -16.85 -6.44 16.15
N THR A 81 -16.12 -7.48 16.58
CA THR A 81 -16.18 -8.03 17.94
C THR A 81 -15.56 -7.09 18.99
N GLY A 82 -14.93 -5.98 18.58
CA GLY A 82 -14.36 -4.99 19.50
C GLY A 82 -13.04 -5.41 20.17
N LYS A 83 -12.44 -6.54 19.75
CA LYS A 83 -11.10 -6.95 20.18
C LYS A 83 -10.00 -6.08 19.59
N ARG A 84 -10.28 -5.39 18.48
CA ARG A 84 -9.35 -4.44 17.84
C ARG A 84 -9.96 -3.04 17.80
N VAL A 85 -9.22 -2.07 18.35
CA VAL A 85 -9.56 -0.65 18.31
C VAL A 85 -8.69 0.05 17.28
N LEU A 86 -9.31 0.85 16.40
CA LEU A 86 -8.59 1.77 15.54
C LEU A 86 -8.00 2.87 16.43
N SER A 87 -6.72 2.73 16.77
CA SER A 87 -6.00 3.60 17.71
C SER A 87 -5.99 5.09 17.30
N SER A 88 -6.40 5.42 16.06
CA SER A 88 -6.39 6.78 15.50
C SER A 88 -7.77 7.47 15.45
N LYS A 89 -8.92 6.83 15.77
CA LYS A 89 -10.25 7.44 15.58
C LYS A 89 -10.94 7.75 16.91
N GLY A 90 -11.40 9.00 17.08
CA GLY A 90 -12.16 9.45 18.26
C GLY A 90 -13.49 8.71 18.44
N SER A 91 -13.85 8.46 19.70
CA SER A 91 -14.87 7.55 20.22
C SER A 91 -16.32 7.75 19.73
N GLN A 92 -16.66 8.83 19.03
CA GLN A 92 -18.04 9.20 18.69
C GLN A 92 -18.56 8.55 17.38
N GLN A 93 -17.68 8.19 16.43
CA GLN A 93 -18.07 7.64 15.11
C GLN A 93 -18.01 6.09 15.05
N GLN A 94 -18.07 5.39 16.19
CA GLN A 94 -17.80 3.95 16.28
C GLN A 94 -19.06 3.08 16.38
N SER A 95 -20.23 3.63 16.75
CA SER A 95 -21.43 2.81 17.03
C SER A 95 -22.27 2.44 15.79
N LYS A 96 -22.26 3.26 14.72
CA LYS A 96 -23.10 3.04 13.51
C LYS A 96 -22.34 2.38 12.33
N LEU A 97 -21.04 2.14 12.49
CA LEU A 97 -20.06 1.91 11.42
C LEU A 97 -19.64 0.45 11.24
N ARG A 98 -20.45 -0.54 11.64
CA ARG A 98 -19.87 -1.88 11.92
C ARG A 98 -19.80 -2.86 10.74
N VAL A 99 -20.81 -2.94 9.87
CA VAL A 99 -20.82 -3.98 8.80
C VAL A 99 -20.85 -3.37 7.41
N GLY A 100 -21.80 -2.48 7.12
CA GLY A 100 -21.92 -1.85 5.80
C GLY A 100 -20.67 -1.06 5.38
N GLN A 101 -20.09 -0.30 6.30
CA GLN A 101 -18.86 0.44 6.03
C GLN A 101 -17.63 -0.45 5.88
N ALA A 102 -17.50 -1.53 6.68
CA ALA A 102 -16.43 -2.49 6.49
C ALA A 102 -16.49 -3.17 5.12
N LEU A 103 -17.71 -3.51 4.65
CA LEU A 103 -17.95 -4.02 3.30
C LEU A 103 -17.57 -2.99 2.21
N ILE A 104 -18.02 -1.74 2.36
CA ILE A 104 -17.67 -0.65 1.42
C ILE A 104 -16.15 -0.46 1.36
N TYR A 105 -15.45 -0.48 2.50
CA TYR A 105 -13.99 -0.34 2.54
C TYR A 105 -13.28 -1.54 1.90
N SER A 106 -13.79 -2.74 2.10
CA SER A 106 -13.27 -3.94 1.44
C SER A 106 -13.45 -3.84 -0.08
N LEU A 107 -14.62 -3.41 -0.56
CA LEU A 107 -14.88 -3.19 -1.99
C LEU A 107 -13.97 -2.10 -2.59
N PHE A 108 -13.83 -0.97 -1.92
CA PHE A 108 -12.90 0.09 -2.34
C PHE A 108 -11.45 -0.41 -2.33
N GLY A 109 -11.07 -1.24 -1.35
CA GLY A 109 -9.75 -1.84 -1.28
C GLY A 109 -9.46 -2.81 -2.42
N ILE A 110 -10.46 -3.63 -2.80
CA ILE A 110 -10.37 -4.50 -3.98
C ILE A 110 -10.24 -3.67 -5.26
N LEU A 111 -11.09 -2.65 -5.42
CA LEU A 111 -11.02 -1.75 -6.58
C LEU A 111 -9.67 -1.04 -6.67
N ALA A 112 -9.16 -0.55 -5.54
CA ALA A 112 -7.85 0.05 -5.42
C ALA A 112 -6.72 -0.94 -5.76
N GLY A 113 -6.85 -2.21 -5.34
CA GLY A 113 -5.91 -3.27 -5.66
C GLY A 113 -5.91 -3.62 -7.15
N ILE A 114 -7.08 -3.71 -7.78
CA ILE A 114 -7.21 -3.97 -9.23
C ILE A 114 -6.55 -2.83 -10.01
N ILE A 115 -6.91 -1.58 -9.71
CA ILE A 115 -6.33 -0.40 -10.39
C ILE A 115 -4.81 -0.33 -10.12
N GLY A 116 -4.38 -0.55 -8.87
CA GLY A 116 -2.97 -0.53 -8.49
C GLY A 116 -2.14 -1.66 -9.11
N GLY A 117 -2.75 -2.83 -9.34
CA GLY A 117 -2.14 -3.95 -10.04
C GLY A 117 -2.03 -3.70 -11.55
N LEU A 118 -3.08 -3.18 -12.17
CA LEU A 118 -3.07 -2.79 -13.60
C LEU A 118 -2.04 -1.71 -13.90
N LEU A 119 -1.90 -0.73 -13.00
CA LEU A 119 -0.93 0.35 -13.14
C LEU A 119 0.49 -0.03 -12.66
N GLY A 120 0.66 -1.19 -12.02
CA GLY A 120 1.94 -1.64 -11.47
C GLY A 120 2.50 -0.78 -10.33
N MET A 121 1.70 0.12 -9.74
CA MET A 121 2.14 1.05 -8.70
C MET A 121 2.00 0.49 -7.27
N GLY A 122 1.27 -0.61 -7.08
CA GLY A 122 0.90 -1.12 -5.77
C GLY A 122 -0.19 -0.25 -5.13
N GLY A 123 -1.30 -0.84 -4.67
CA GLY A 123 -2.55 -0.13 -4.32
C GLY A 123 -2.49 0.93 -3.19
N GLY A 124 -1.31 1.20 -2.62
CA GLY A 124 -1.14 2.17 -1.53
C GLY A 124 -1.47 3.61 -1.89
N PHE A 125 -1.33 4.02 -3.16
CA PHE A 125 -1.60 5.41 -3.57
C PHE A 125 -3.09 5.78 -3.46
N ILE A 126 -3.98 4.80 -3.61
CA ILE A 126 -5.44 4.96 -3.47
C ILE A 126 -5.86 4.87 -2.00
N MET A 127 -5.16 4.04 -1.22
CA MET A 127 -5.40 3.91 0.23
C MET A 127 -5.11 5.20 1.00
N GLY A 128 -4.15 6.02 0.54
CA GLY A 128 -3.79 7.29 1.16
C GLY A 128 -4.98 8.27 1.31
N PRO A 129 -5.60 8.72 0.19
CA PRO A 129 -6.80 9.56 0.21
C PRO A 129 -7.97 8.93 0.96
N LEU A 130 -8.20 7.61 0.79
CA LEU A 130 -9.28 6.90 1.47
C LEU A 130 -9.16 7.02 3.00
N PHE A 131 -7.97 6.82 3.57
CA PHE A 131 -7.77 6.98 5.01
C PHE A 131 -7.92 8.44 5.47
N LEU A 132 -7.64 9.42 4.61
CA LEU A 132 -7.86 10.84 4.92
C LEU A 132 -9.35 11.19 4.97
N GLU A 133 -10.16 10.68 4.04
CA GLU A 133 -11.63 10.82 4.08
C GLU A 133 -12.23 10.19 5.34
N LEU A 134 -11.56 9.17 5.89
CA LEU A 134 -11.95 8.54 7.14
C LEU A 134 -11.54 9.31 8.40
N GLY A 135 -10.87 10.45 8.25
CA GLY A 135 -10.39 11.28 9.34
C GLY A 135 -9.19 10.68 10.08
N ILE A 136 -8.46 9.75 9.46
CA ILE A 136 -7.22 9.18 10.03
C ILE A 136 -6.10 10.21 9.86
N HIS A 137 -5.23 10.32 10.86
CA HIS A 137 -4.12 11.25 10.82
C HIS A 137 -3.22 11.01 9.58
N PRO A 138 -2.90 12.06 8.77
CA PRO A 138 -2.20 11.91 7.48
C PRO A 138 -0.86 11.20 7.59
N GLN A 139 -0.14 11.40 8.69
CA GLN A 139 1.15 10.76 8.91
C GLN A 139 1.04 9.24 9.08
N VAL A 140 -0.02 8.76 9.71
CA VAL A 140 -0.25 7.32 9.90
C VAL A 140 -0.78 6.70 8.61
N SER A 141 -1.71 7.38 7.93
CA SER A 141 -2.20 6.98 6.60
C SER A 141 -1.06 6.84 5.59
N SER A 142 -0.17 7.84 5.51
CA SER A 142 0.98 7.83 4.61
C SER A 142 1.95 6.69 4.92
N ALA A 143 2.21 6.42 6.20
CA ALA A 143 3.05 5.30 6.60
C ALA A 143 2.44 3.95 6.19
N THR A 144 1.14 3.74 6.44
CA THR A 144 0.42 2.52 6.04
C THR A 144 0.40 2.35 4.52
N ALA A 145 0.12 3.42 3.76
CA ALA A 145 0.13 3.40 2.30
C ALA A 145 1.51 3.01 1.74
N THR A 146 2.58 3.59 2.28
CA THR A 146 3.96 3.30 1.88
C THR A 146 4.34 1.86 2.20
N PHE A 147 3.90 1.35 3.36
CA PHE A 147 4.11 -0.04 3.74
C PHE A 147 3.38 -1.02 2.81
N THR A 148 2.12 -0.73 2.45
CA THR A 148 1.36 -1.51 1.47
C THR A 148 2.02 -1.50 0.09
N MET A 149 2.53 -0.35 -0.37
CA MET A 149 3.32 -0.27 -1.61
C MET A 149 4.56 -1.14 -1.53
N MET A 150 5.38 -0.99 -0.48
CA MET A 150 6.60 -1.77 -0.29
C MET A 150 6.34 -3.28 -0.33
N PHE A 151 5.27 -3.72 0.32
CA PHE A 151 4.86 -5.13 0.35
C PHE A 151 4.39 -5.65 -1.01
N SER A 152 3.59 -4.86 -1.73
CA SER A 152 3.13 -5.23 -3.08
C SER A 152 4.28 -5.24 -4.08
N SER A 153 5.17 -4.23 -4.03
CA SER A 153 6.32 -4.12 -4.92
C SER A 153 7.35 -5.23 -4.67
N SER A 154 7.58 -5.63 -3.41
CA SER A 154 8.49 -6.74 -3.12
C SER A 154 7.99 -8.06 -3.70
N MET A 155 6.68 -8.31 -3.64
CA MET A 155 6.06 -9.47 -4.28
C MET A 155 6.29 -9.46 -5.79
N SER A 156 6.01 -8.33 -6.47
CA SER A 156 6.22 -8.22 -7.91
C SER A 156 7.69 -8.40 -8.31
N VAL A 157 8.64 -7.82 -7.58
CA VAL A 157 10.08 -7.97 -7.89
C VAL A 157 10.51 -9.44 -7.83
N VAL A 158 10.09 -10.17 -6.80
CA VAL A 158 10.44 -11.59 -6.66
C VAL A 158 9.78 -12.43 -7.75
N GLU A 159 8.53 -12.16 -8.08
CA GLU A 159 7.83 -12.81 -9.18
C GLU A 159 8.54 -12.58 -10.53
N TYR A 160 8.80 -11.32 -10.91
CA TYR A 160 9.48 -10.99 -12.16
C TYR A 160 10.91 -11.54 -12.23
N TYR A 161 11.61 -11.59 -11.09
CA TYR A 161 12.93 -12.19 -11.01
C TYR A 161 12.89 -13.70 -11.29
N LEU A 162 11.93 -14.42 -10.68
CA LEU A 162 11.76 -15.87 -10.88
C LEU A 162 11.25 -16.24 -12.27
N LEU A 163 10.51 -15.36 -12.93
CA LEU A 163 10.03 -15.56 -14.31
C LEU A 163 11.14 -15.39 -15.37
N HIS A 164 12.38 -15.03 -14.99
CA HIS A 164 13.52 -14.77 -15.88
C HIS A 164 13.21 -13.81 -17.06
N ARG A 165 12.14 -13.01 -16.94
CA ARG A 165 11.64 -12.14 -18.02
C ARG A 165 12.40 -10.81 -18.11
N PHE A 166 13.39 -10.58 -17.23
CA PHE A 166 14.01 -9.28 -17.01
C PHE A 166 15.50 -9.25 -17.34
N PRO A 167 15.98 -8.23 -18.08
CA PRO A 167 17.40 -7.93 -18.15
C PRO A 167 17.85 -7.35 -16.80
N MET A 168 18.43 -8.22 -15.95
CA MET A 168 18.89 -7.89 -14.59
C MET A 168 19.76 -6.62 -14.46
N PRO A 169 20.69 -6.27 -15.39
CA PRO A 169 21.53 -5.08 -15.23
C PRO A 169 20.75 -3.75 -15.35
N TYR A 170 19.69 -3.70 -16.17
CA TYR A 170 18.86 -2.50 -16.27
C TYR A 170 18.00 -2.31 -15.03
N ALA A 171 17.47 -3.40 -14.47
CA ALA A 171 16.66 -3.37 -13.27
C ALA A 171 17.44 -2.86 -12.04
N SER A 172 18.67 -3.32 -11.86
CA SER A 172 19.51 -2.88 -10.72
C SER A 172 19.91 -1.41 -10.85
N TYR A 173 20.25 -0.95 -12.06
CA TYR A 173 20.54 0.46 -12.33
C TYR A 173 19.35 1.37 -12.02
N LEU A 174 18.17 1.06 -12.55
CA LEU A 174 16.95 1.84 -12.28
C LEU A 174 16.57 1.81 -10.80
N THR A 175 16.77 0.68 -10.12
CA THR A 175 16.53 0.57 -8.68
C THR A 175 17.45 1.49 -7.88
N ALA A 176 18.75 1.56 -8.23
CA ALA A 176 19.68 2.45 -7.57
C ALA A 176 19.30 3.92 -7.76
N VAL A 177 18.95 4.32 -8.99
CA VAL A 177 18.48 5.69 -9.29
C VAL A 177 17.20 6.02 -8.52
N ALA A 178 16.22 5.11 -8.53
CA ALA A 178 14.96 5.29 -7.81
C ALA A 178 15.16 5.38 -6.29
N PHE A 179 16.09 4.60 -5.73
CA PHE A 179 16.41 4.62 -4.31
C PHE A 179 17.01 5.96 -3.88
N VAL A 180 17.97 6.49 -4.64
CA VAL A 180 18.56 7.81 -4.38
C VAL A 180 17.49 8.90 -4.51
N ALA A 181 16.67 8.86 -5.56
CA ALA A 181 15.57 9.79 -5.75
C ALA A 181 14.55 9.74 -4.60
N ALA A 182 14.22 8.54 -4.10
CA ALA A 182 13.31 8.36 -2.97
C ALA A 182 13.87 8.95 -1.67
N ILE A 183 15.16 8.75 -1.36
CA ILE A 183 15.79 9.34 -0.18
C ILE A 183 15.76 10.87 -0.26
N VAL A 184 16.16 11.43 -1.40
CA VAL A 184 16.17 12.89 -1.61
C VAL A 184 14.75 13.45 -1.54
N GLY A 185 13.78 12.78 -2.18
CA GLY A 185 12.37 13.15 -2.15
C GLY A 185 11.78 13.11 -0.74
N GLN A 186 12.01 12.04 0.02
CA GLN A 186 11.54 11.94 1.40
C GLN A 186 12.17 12.99 2.32
N HIS A 187 13.47 13.27 2.14
CA HIS A 187 14.14 14.31 2.92
C HIS A 187 13.57 15.70 2.61
N CYS A 188 13.36 16.00 1.32
CA CYS A 188 12.76 17.25 0.87
C CYS A 188 11.33 17.42 1.40
N VAL A 189 10.47 16.41 1.23
CA VAL A 189 9.09 16.42 1.71
C VAL A 189 9.03 16.56 3.23
N ARG A 190 9.87 15.85 3.97
CA ARG A 190 9.92 15.96 5.44
C ARG A 190 10.34 17.36 5.89
N LYS A 191 11.35 17.95 5.22
CA LYS A 191 11.78 19.33 5.48
C LYS A 191 10.69 20.35 5.15
N LEU A 192 9.97 20.14 4.05
CA LEU A 192 8.84 20.99 3.64
C LEU A 192 7.68 20.92 4.65
N ILE A 193 7.35 19.71 5.14
CA ILE A 193 6.34 19.53 6.19
C ILE A 193 6.77 20.21 7.49
N ALA A 194 8.05 20.09 7.89
CA ALA A 194 8.57 20.75 9.08
C ALA A 194 8.54 22.28 8.98
N TRP A 195 8.76 22.83 7.78
CA TRP A 195 8.76 24.27 7.55
C TRP A 195 7.35 24.87 7.57
N LEU A 196 6.36 24.16 7.03
CA LEU A 196 4.99 24.65 6.87
C LEU A 196 4.02 24.20 7.97
N GLY A 197 4.37 23.13 8.73
CA GLY A 197 3.67 22.70 9.95
C GLY A 197 2.21 22.27 9.78
N ARG A 198 1.68 22.16 8.54
CA ARG A 198 0.26 21.89 8.28
C ARG A 198 0.02 20.53 7.63
N ALA A 199 -0.90 19.77 8.24
CA ALA A 199 -1.38 18.48 7.75
C ALA A 199 -1.99 18.54 6.33
N SER A 200 -2.55 19.69 5.94
CA SER A 200 -3.15 19.90 4.61
C SER A 200 -2.16 19.75 3.45
N LEU A 201 -0.86 19.94 3.70
CA LEU A 201 0.17 19.87 2.67
C LEU A 201 0.39 18.43 2.17
N VAL A 202 0.28 17.43 3.05
CA VAL A 202 0.38 16.01 2.68
C VAL A 202 -0.74 15.66 1.71
N ILE A 203 -1.96 16.15 1.98
CA ILE A 203 -3.12 15.94 1.11
C ILE A 203 -2.89 16.60 -0.25
N PHE A 204 -2.37 17.82 -0.28
CA PHE A 204 -2.06 18.54 -1.52
C PHE A 204 -0.99 17.82 -2.38
N ILE A 205 0.06 17.29 -1.75
CA ILE A 205 1.08 16.49 -2.44
C ILE A 205 0.48 15.21 -3.03
N LEU A 206 -0.34 14.49 -2.25
CA LEU A 206 -1.01 13.27 -2.73
C LEU A 206 -1.95 13.58 -3.91
N ALA A 207 -2.75 14.64 -3.81
CA ALA A 207 -3.68 15.04 -4.86
C ALA A 207 -2.96 15.47 -6.14
N SER A 208 -1.91 16.29 -6.03
CA SER A 208 -1.10 16.71 -7.18
C SER A 208 -0.38 15.53 -7.84
N MET A 209 0.15 14.58 -7.06
CA MET A 209 0.76 13.36 -7.60
C MET A 209 -0.25 12.53 -8.41
N ILE A 210 -1.47 12.34 -7.88
CA ILE A 210 -2.54 11.61 -8.57
C ILE A 210 -2.93 12.35 -9.87
N PHE A 211 -3.06 13.67 -9.81
CA PHE A 211 -3.42 14.49 -10.96
C PHE A 211 -2.36 14.41 -12.07
N VAL A 212 -1.08 14.58 -11.74
CA VAL A 212 0.03 14.46 -12.69
C VAL A 212 0.06 13.05 -13.29
N SER A 213 -0.06 12.01 -12.45
CA SER A 213 -0.07 10.62 -12.90
C SER A 213 -1.21 10.35 -13.88
N ALA A 214 -2.42 10.84 -13.59
CA ALA A 214 -3.58 10.70 -14.46
C ALA A 214 -3.40 11.41 -15.80
N LEU A 215 -2.82 12.62 -15.80
CA LEU A 215 -2.52 13.35 -17.03
C LEU A 215 -1.46 12.65 -17.87
N THR A 216 -0.35 12.20 -17.27
CA THR A 216 0.73 11.54 -18.02
C THR A 216 0.32 10.17 -18.55
N LEU A 217 -0.31 9.33 -17.71
CA LEU A 217 -0.76 8.00 -18.13
C LEU A 217 -1.92 8.08 -19.12
N GLY A 218 -2.88 8.99 -18.88
CA GLY A 218 -3.98 9.24 -19.80
C GLY A 218 -3.49 9.77 -21.14
N GLY A 219 -2.55 10.73 -21.12
CA GLY A 219 -1.94 11.29 -22.33
C GLY A 219 -1.18 10.25 -23.15
N VAL A 220 -0.28 9.48 -22.51
CA VAL A 220 0.48 8.40 -23.18
C VAL A 220 -0.43 7.28 -23.66
N GLY A 221 -1.48 6.96 -22.90
CA GLY A 221 -2.50 5.98 -23.29
C GLY A 221 -3.23 6.41 -24.57
N ILE A 222 -3.75 7.63 -24.60
CA ILE A 222 -4.46 8.18 -25.77
C ILE A 222 -3.52 8.26 -26.97
N SER A 223 -2.30 8.77 -26.80
CA SER A 223 -1.34 8.87 -27.91
C SER A 223 -1.02 7.51 -28.52
N ASN A 224 -0.82 6.49 -27.67
CA ASN A 224 -0.55 5.13 -28.11
C ASN A 224 -1.75 4.49 -28.82
N ILE A 225 -2.98 4.72 -28.33
CA ILE A 225 -4.21 4.22 -28.98
C ILE A 225 -4.40 4.87 -30.35
N VAL A 226 -4.24 6.19 -30.45
CA VAL A 226 -4.39 6.92 -31.71
C VAL A 226 -3.34 6.46 -32.73
N GLN A 227 -2.09 6.30 -32.30
CA GLN A 227 -1.01 5.80 -33.17
C GLN A 227 -1.29 4.37 -33.65
N LYS A 228 -1.75 3.48 -32.76
CA LYS A 228 -2.10 2.10 -33.12
C LYS A 228 -3.31 2.02 -34.06
N MET A 229 -4.31 2.89 -33.88
CA MET A 229 -5.44 2.98 -34.81
C MET A 229 -5.01 3.45 -36.21
N GLN A 230 -4.10 4.43 -36.30
CA GLN A 230 -3.59 4.92 -37.60
C GLN A 230 -2.78 3.86 -38.35
N GLN A 231 -2.08 2.98 -37.64
CA GLN A 231 -1.28 1.92 -38.24
C GLN A 231 -2.10 0.65 -38.56
N HIS A 232 -3.42 0.65 -38.36
CA HIS A 232 -4.29 -0.55 -38.43
C HIS A 232 -3.72 -1.75 -37.67
N GLN A 233 -2.97 -1.50 -36.59
CA GLN A 233 -2.35 -2.54 -35.78
C GLN A 233 -3.35 -3.08 -34.76
N TYR A 234 -3.25 -4.38 -34.47
CA TYR A 234 -4.10 -5.06 -33.49
C TYR A 234 -3.96 -4.41 -32.10
N MET A 235 -5.08 -4.08 -31.46
CA MET A 235 -5.14 -3.36 -30.18
C MET A 235 -4.67 -4.17 -28.96
N GLY A 236 -4.18 -5.40 -29.17
CA GLY A 236 -3.65 -6.27 -28.11
C GLY A 236 -4.69 -7.06 -27.32
N PHE A 237 -5.95 -7.10 -27.78
CA PHE A 237 -6.96 -7.99 -27.22
C PHE A 237 -6.76 -9.43 -27.73
N GLU A 238 -5.72 -10.12 -27.25
CA GLU A 238 -5.64 -11.56 -27.45
C GLU A 238 -6.69 -12.27 -26.59
N SER A 239 -7.32 -13.29 -27.17
CA SER A 239 -8.17 -14.20 -26.41
C SER A 239 -7.30 -14.93 -25.37
N LEU A 240 -7.72 -14.92 -24.11
CA LEU A 240 -7.02 -15.55 -22.97
C LEU A 240 -6.67 -17.05 -23.20
N CYS A 241 -7.30 -17.70 -24.18
CA CYS A 241 -6.98 -19.04 -24.67
C CYS A 241 -6.73 -19.04 -26.19
N LYS A 242 -5.72 -18.33 -26.68
CA LYS A 242 -5.17 -18.60 -28.01
C LYS A 242 -3.86 -19.37 -27.89
N VAL A 243 -3.84 -20.52 -28.56
CA VAL A 243 -2.74 -21.47 -28.77
C VAL A 243 -1.55 -20.78 -29.41
#